data_AF-A0A3C1LVM5-F1
#
_entry.id   AF-A0A3C1LVM5-F1
#
_cell.length_a   1.000
_cell.length_b   1.000
_cell.length_c   1.000
_cell.angle_alpha   90.00
_cell.angle_beta   90.00
_cell.angle_gamma   90.00
#
_symmetry.space_group_name_H-M   'P 1'
#
loop_
_entity.id
_entity.type
_entity.pdbx_description
1 polymer ?
#
loop_
_entity_poly.entity_id
_entity_poly.type
_entity_poly.pdbx_seq_one_letter_code
_entity_poly.pdbx_strand_id
1 'polypeptide(L)'
;AKLTVFLHHRYKKFGGDKSKGLIMIPCELIEFNGQKLKECVLKLCEKWNLGSEFVAWVNEACIFAATLVDRIVTGYPRDEAAAICEKLGYNDELLDTAEPFGLWVIESEKDFSAEFPLDKAGLNVVFTNNLKPYRDRKVKLLNGAHTSMVLAAYLAGKNIVLECMNDEVIGKYVAKCMNEEIAPTVALPADEVKAFAASVVERFKNPFIKHELLSISLNSVSKWKARVLPSVEEYLQKKGELPKCLTFSLAALIAFYMSDKKDGAALIGDRNGQPYKIMDDAYVLDFFAEKTAEFKSGKLDAAGLAKAVVSNVQFWGKDLSSIKGFEAAVAQNLDSILSKGMNAVLADIVK
;
A
#
# COMPACT_ATOMS: atom_id res chain seq x y z
N ALA A 1 -23.34 -10.06 0.60
CA ALA A 1 -24.43 -11.04 0.74
C ALA A 1 -25.12 -10.96 2.11
N LYS A 2 -24.46 -11.35 3.21
CA LYS A 2 -25.06 -11.33 4.56
C LYS A 2 -25.61 -9.95 4.97
N LEU A 3 -24.85 -8.88 4.72
CA LEU A 3 -25.30 -7.50 4.97
C LEU A 3 -26.61 -7.17 4.22
N THR A 4 -26.71 -7.48 2.93
CA THR A 4 -27.92 -7.25 2.12
C THR A 4 -29.14 -7.98 2.70
N VAL A 5 -28.97 -9.25 3.08
CA VAL A 5 -30.03 -10.05 3.71
C VAL A 5 -30.48 -9.40 5.03
N PHE A 6 -29.52 -8.98 5.85
CA PHE A 6 -29.80 -8.32 7.12
C PHE A 6 -30.56 -6.99 6.95
N LEU A 7 -30.10 -6.12 6.04
CA LEU A 7 -30.77 -4.86 5.72
C LEU A 7 -32.19 -5.09 5.19
N HIS A 8 -32.38 -6.08 4.33
CA HIS A 8 -33.71 -6.41 3.77
C HIS A 8 -34.66 -6.97 4.84
N HIS A 9 -34.17 -7.83 5.73
CA HIS A 9 -34.94 -8.30 6.87
C HIS A 9 -35.35 -7.16 7.80
N ARG A 10 -34.43 -6.22 8.06
CA ARG A 10 -34.68 -5.02 8.87
C ARG A 10 -35.72 -4.11 8.21
N TYR A 11 -35.58 -3.83 6.91
CA TYR A 11 -36.56 -3.11 6.10
C TYR A 11 -37.97 -3.69 6.25
N LYS A 12 -38.12 -5.00 6.04
CA LYS A 12 -39.41 -5.71 6.17
C LYS A 12 -39.97 -5.63 7.59
N LYS A 13 -39.13 -5.85 8.60
CA LYS A 13 -39.55 -5.85 10.01
C LYS A 13 -40.09 -4.49 10.45
N PHE A 14 -39.53 -3.40 9.92
CA PHE A 14 -39.88 -2.03 10.30
C PHE A 14 -40.71 -1.29 9.24
N GLY A 15 -41.24 -1.99 8.24
CA GLY A 15 -42.09 -1.39 7.21
C GLY A 15 -41.45 -0.22 6.45
N GLY A 16 -40.12 -0.24 6.26
CA GLY A 16 -39.41 0.84 5.57
C GLY A 16 -39.23 2.14 6.37
N ASP A 17 -39.38 2.11 7.70
CA ASP A 17 -39.08 3.28 8.55
C ASP A 17 -37.62 3.74 8.35
N LYS A 18 -37.44 5.00 7.90
CA LYS A 18 -36.12 5.58 7.63
C LYS A 18 -35.27 5.79 8.88
N SER A 19 -35.89 5.92 10.06
CA SER A 19 -35.16 5.98 11.34
C SER A 19 -34.51 4.65 11.71
N LYS A 20 -34.86 3.56 11.01
CA LYS A 20 -34.29 2.23 11.20
C LYS A 20 -33.18 1.94 10.19
N GLY A 21 -32.64 2.94 9.52
CA GLY A 21 -31.37 2.79 8.79
C GLY A 21 -30.23 2.33 9.70
N LEU A 22 -29.08 2.03 9.09
CA LEU A 22 -27.84 1.75 9.79
C LEU A 22 -26.70 2.54 9.18
N ILE A 23 -25.65 2.73 9.98
CA ILE A 23 -24.40 3.33 9.58
C ILE A 23 -23.39 2.21 9.36
N MET A 24 -22.88 2.10 8.15
CA MET A 24 -21.85 1.16 7.76
C MET A 24 -20.53 1.90 7.66
N ILE A 25 -19.57 1.46 8.45
CA ILE A 25 -18.23 2.04 8.54
C ILE A 25 -17.20 0.94 8.21
N PRO A 26 -17.02 0.59 6.91
CA PRO A 26 -16.01 -0.39 6.50
C PRO A 26 -14.60 0.08 6.89
N CYS A 27 -13.68 -0.85 7.09
CA CYS A 27 -12.29 -0.59 7.50
C CYS A 27 -11.26 -1.25 6.56
N GLU A 28 -11.72 -1.80 5.43
CA GLU A 28 -10.87 -2.43 4.43
C GLU A 28 -9.99 -1.39 3.73
N LEU A 29 -8.75 -1.79 3.42
CA LEU A 29 -7.72 -0.96 2.77
C LEU A 29 -7.93 -0.84 1.26
N ILE A 30 -9.14 -0.47 0.83
CA ILE A 30 -9.47 -0.19 -0.57
C ILE A 30 -10.00 1.24 -0.71
N GLU A 31 -9.82 1.83 -1.89
CA GLU A 31 -10.36 3.16 -2.17
C GLU A 31 -11.90 3.14 -2.18
N PHE A 32 -12.50 4.19 -1.62
CA PHE A 32 -13.95 4.36 -1.59
C PHE A 32 -14.68 3.15 -0.99
N ASN A 33 -14.12 2.56 0.08
CA ASN A 33 -14.62 1.32 0.68
C ASN A 33 -16.11 1.40 1.08
N GLY A 34 -16.59 2.55 1.55
CA GLY A 34 -18.01 2.84 1.80
C GLY A 34 -18.87 2.71 0.54
N GLN A 35 -18.49 3.41 -0.53
CA GLN A 35 -19.20 3.38 -1.81
C GLN A 35 -19.14 2.00 -2.46
N LYS A 36 -18.00 1.30 -2.39
CA LYS A 36 -17.85 -0.07 -2.90
C LYS A 36 -18.74 -1.06 -2.16
N LEU A 37 -18.85 -0.94 -0.83
CA LEU A 37 -19.79 -1.74 -0.06
C LEU A 37 -21.24 -1.46 -0.48
N LYS A 38 -21.60 -0.19 -0.68
CA LYS A 38 -22.92 0.22 -1.18
C LYS A 38 -23.21 -0.37 -2.56
N GLU A 39 -22.28 -0.24 -3.50
CA GLU A 39 -22.37 -0.83 -4.85
C GLU A 39 -22.64 -2.34 -4.78
N CYS A 40 -21.90 -3.07 -3.93
CA CYS A 40 -22.10 -4.50 -3.73
C CYS A 40 -23.50 -4.83 -3.17
N VAL A 41 -24.01 -4.04 -2.22
CA VAL A 41 -25.35 -4.21 -1.68
C VAL A 41 -26.41 -3.98 -2.77
N LEU A 42 -26.30 -2.91 -3.54
CA LEU A 42 -27.26 -2.57 -4.60
C LEU A 42 -27.27 -3.60 -5.74
N LYS A 43 -26.09 -4.08 -6.17
CA LYS A 43 -25.99 -5.17 -7.16
C LYS A 43 -26.68 -6.45 -6.71
N LEU A 44 -26.62 -6.76 -5.41
CA LEU A 44 -27.34 -7.91 -4.85
C LEU A 44 -28.85 -7.67 -4.77
N CYS A 45 -29.29 -6.43 -4.52
CA CYS A 45 -30.71 -6.08 -4.54
C CYS A 45 -31.31 -6.31 -5.93
N GLU A 46 -30.59 -5.88 -6.98
CA GLU A 46 -30.95 -6.13 -8.38
C GLU A 46 -30.96 -7.63 -8.69
N LYS A 47 -29.84 -8.33 -8.43
CA LYS A 47 -29.69 -9.76 -8.73
C LYS A 47 -30.74 -10.64 -8.03
N TRP A 48 -31.21 -10.24 -6.86
CA TRP A 48 -32.20 -10.99 -6.06
C TRP A 48 -33.62 -10.44 -6.16
N ASN A 49 -33.87 -9.44 -7.02
CA ASN A 49 -35.17 -8.82 -7.21
C ASN A 49 -35.82 -8.35 -5.88
N LEU A 50 -35.07 -7.65 -5.03
CA LEU A 50 -35.54 -7.23 -3.70
C LEU A 50 -36.49 -6.02 -3.69
N GLY A 51 -36.83 -5.48 -4.87
CA GLY A 51 -37.79 -4.40 -5.04
C GLY A 51 -37.19 -2.98 -4.94
N SER A 52 -37.78 -2.05 -5.69
CA SER A 52 -37.32 -0.65 -5.78
C SER A 52 -37.48 0.12 -4.46
N GLU A 53 -38.53 -0.17 -3.68
CA GLU A 53 -38.75 0.49 -2.39
C GLU A 53 -37.65 0.17 -1.37
N PHE A 54 -37.18 -1.08 -1.32
CA PHE A 54 -36.05 -1.44 -0.48
C PHE A 54 -34.76 -0.77 -0.94
N VAL A 55 -34.52 -0.68 -2.25
CA VAL A 55 -33.38 0.04 -2.82
C VAL A 55 -33.42 1.53 -2.45
N ALA A 56 -34.58 2.18 -2.54
CA ALA A 56 -34.77 3.56 -2.10
C ALA A 56 -34.47 3.70 -0.61
N TRP A 57 -35.00 2.80 0.22
CA TRP A 57 -34.72 2.79 1.65
C TRP A 57 -33.23 2.64 1.97
N VAL A 58 -32.50 1.74 1.30
CA VAL A 58 -31.04 1.60 1.47
C VAL A 58 -30.30 2.89 1.12
N ASN A 59 -30.74 3.62 0.08
CA ASN A 59 -30.12 4.86 -0.34
C ASN A 59 -30.39 6.03 0.60
N GLU A 60 -31.58 6.10 1.19
CA GLU A 60 -32.04 7.27 1.95
C GLU A 60 -31.87 7.11 3.46
N ALA A 61 -32.13 5.90 3.99
CA ALA A 61 -32.12 5.60 5.41
C ALA A 61 -30.73 5.20 5.92
N CYS A 62 -29.94 4.49 5.11
CA CYS A 62 -28.63 4.00 5.54
C CYS A 62 -27.49 4.94 5.14
N ILE A 63 -26.39 4.89 5.90
CA ILE A 63 -25.16 5.65 5.65
C ILE A 63 -24.04 4.67 5.34
N PHE A 64 -23.34 4.88 4.22
CA PHE A 64 -22.13 4.11 3.87
C PHE A 64 -20.94 5.07 3.90
N ALA A 65 -20.28 5.16 5.06
CA ALA A 65 -19.15 6.06 5.24
C ALA A 65 -17.88 5.49 4.57
N ALA A 66 -17.14 6.33 3.86
CA ALA A 66 -15.80 5.96 3.40
C ALA A 66 -14.82 6.17 4.55
N THR A 67 -13.78 5.34 4.63
CA THR A 67 -12.80 5.45 5.70
C THR A 67 -11.36 5.39 5.23
N LEU A 68 -10.49 5.99 6.04
CA LEU A 68 -9.06 5.76 6.03
C LEU A 68 -8.64 5.33 7.42
N VAL A 69 -8.14 4.11 7.54
CA VAL A 69 -7.54 3.57 8.76
C VAL A 69 -6.02 3.56 8.62
N ASP A 70 -5.30 3.99 9.65
CA ASP A 70 -3.83 3.97 9.68
C ASP A 70 -3.31 3.59 11.06
N ARG A 71 -2.82 2.36 11.16
CA ARG A 71 -2.09 1.81 12.30
C ARG A 71 -1.30 0.60 11.81
N ILE A 72 -0.01 0.55 12.10
CA ILE A 72 0.82 -0.62 11.83
C ILE A 72 0.47 -1.67 12.89
N VAL A 73 0.08 -2.85 12.41
CA VAL A 73 -0.24 -4.04 13.21
C VAL A 73 0.54 -5.21 12.61
N THR A 74 1.39 -5.84 13.41
CA THR A 74 2.29 -6.93 12.96
C THR A 74 1.77 -8.32 13.30
N GLY A 75 0.65 -8.43 14.02
CA GLY A 75 0.05 -9.70 14.41
C GLY A 75 0.60 -10.24 15.73
N TYR A 76 0.31 -11.51 15.97
CA TYR A 76 0.71 -12.23 17.18
C TYR A 76 2.24 -12.22 17.38
N PRO A 77 2.76 -11.70 18.52
CA PRO A 77 4.20 -11.56 18.75
C PRO A 77 4.83 -12.90 19.16
N ARG A 78 5.02 -13.82 18.22
CA ARG A 78 5.47 -15.20 18.52
C ARG A 78 6.73 -15.28 19.38
N ASP A 79 7.69 -14.38 19.15
CA ASP A 79 8.98 -14.37 19.87
C ASP A 79 8.88 -13.80 21.30
N GLU A 80 7.82 -13.04 21.60
CA GLU A 80 7.66 -12.30 22.87
C GLU A 80 6.45 -12.77 23.68
N ALA A 81 5.53 -13.53 23.05
CA ALA A 81 4.26 -13.94 23.62
C ALA A 81 4.42 -14.67 24.97
N ALA A 82 5.39 -15.58 25.09
CA ALA A 82 5.65 -16.29 26.35
C ALA A 82 6.02 -15.34 27.49
N ALA A 83 6.92 -14.38 27.25
CA ALA A 83 7.34 -13.39 28.23
C ALA A 83 6.22 -12.40 28.57
N ILE A 84 5.39 -12.03 27.59
CA ILE A 84 4.20 -11.20 27.78
C ILE A 84 3.17 -11.93 28.66
N CYS A 85 2.84 -13.19 28.34
CA CYS A 85 1.91 -14.01 29.12
C CYS A 85 2.42 -14.22 30.57
N GLU A 86 3.72 -14.43 30.76
CA GLU A 86 4.32 -14.51 32.11
C GLU A 86 4.13 -13.20 32.89
N LYS A 87 4.39 -12.05 32.26
CA LYS A 87 4.18 -10.72 32.85
C LYS A 87 2.70 -10.44 33.17
N LEU A 88 1.79 -10.90 32.32
CA LEU A 88 0.34 -10.72 32.49
C LEU A 88 -0.28 -11.70 33.51
N GLY A 89 0.39 -12.84 33.76
CA GLY A 89 -0.08 -13.88 34.68
C GLY A 89 -1.16 -14.80 34.09
N TYR A 90 -1.40 -14.74 32.78
CA TYR A 90 -2.34 -15.62 32.07
C TYR A 90 -1.89 -15.88 30.63
N ASN A 91 -2.34 -17.00 30.06
CA ASN A 91 -2.11 -17.31 28.65
C ASN A 91 -3.12 -16.58 27.76
N ASP A 92 -2.63 -15.84 26.77
CA ASP A 92 -3.45 -15.13 25.79
C ASP A 92 -3.10 -15.59 24.37
N GLU A 93 -4.02 -16.34 23.77
CA GLU A 93 -3.89 -16.84 22.40
C GLU A 93 -4.26 -15.78 21.34
N LEU A 94 -4.77 -14.62 21.77
CA LEU A 94 -5.24 -13.52 20.92
C LEU A 94 -4.37 -12.26 21.04
N LEU A 95 -3.14 -12.38 21.56
CA LEU A 95 -2.18 -11.27 21.56
C LEU A 95 -1.98 -10.71 20.15
N ASP A 96 -1.85 -9.39 20.08
CA ASP A 96 -1.53 -8.67 18.86
C ASP A 96 -0.59 -7.52 19.18
N THR A 97 0.25 -7.17 18.21
CA THR A 97 1.25 -6.11 18.33
C THR A 97 0.91 -5.00 17.36
N ALA A 98 0.68 -3.81 17.91
CA ALA A 98 0.37 -2.62 17.13
C ALA A 98 1.17 -1.42 17.65
N GLU A 99 1.50 -0.51 16.75
CA GLU A 99 2.15 0.73 17.15
C GLU A 99 1.20 1.61 18.01
N PRO A 100 1.73 2.56 18.80
CA PRO A 100 0.89 3.50 19.55
C PRO A 100 0.08 4.44 18.66
N PHE A 101 0.63 4.82 17.49
CA PHE A 101 -0.05 5.68 16.53
C PHE A 101 -1.31 4.99 15.99
N GLY A 102 -2.43 5.71 15.97
CA GLY A 102 -3.63 5.32 15.26
C GLY A 102 -4.29 6.56 14.67
N LEU A 103 -4.81 6.45 13.45
CA LEU A 103 -5.65 7.47 12.83
C LEU A 103 -6.83 6.78 12.15
N TRP A 104 -8.02 7.30 12.38
CA TRP A 104 -9.22 6.89 11.66
C TRP A 104 -9.96 8.10 11.12
N VAL A 105 -9.94 8.28 9.80
CA VAL A 105 -10.72 9.33 9.14
C VAL A 105 -11.99 8.70 8.58
N ILE A 106 -13.14 9.28 8.90
CA ILE A 106 -14.47 8.81 8.54
C ILE A 106 -15.16 9.91 7.72
N GLU A 107 -15.41 9.61 6.45
CA GLU A 107 -16.08 10.50 5.50
C GLU A 107 -17.54 10.13 5.33
N SER A 108 -18.42 11.10 5.54
CA SER A 108 -19.86 10.96 5.33
C SER A 108 -20.48 12.31 5.00
N GLU A 109 -21.52 12.31 4.17
CA GLU A 109 -22.34 13.50 3.89
C GLU A 109 -23.22 13.89 5.09
N LYS A 110 -23.67 12.88 5.86
CA LYS A 110 -24.46 13.08 7.08
C LYS A 110 -23.55 13.00 8.29
N ASP A 111 -23.62 14.00 9.16
CA ASP A 111 -22.93 13.98 10.44
C ASP A 111 -23.62 13.01 11.40
N PHE A 112 -22.87 12.00 11.83
CA PHE A 112 -23.28 11.02 12.84
C PHE A 112 -22.27 10.94 13.99
N SER A 113 -21.35 11.90 14.09
CA SER A 113 -20.30 11.92 15.13
C SER A 113 -20.88 11.86 16.55
N ALA A 114 -22.09 12.38 16.76
CA ALA A 114 -22.79 12.28 18.04
C ALA A 114 -23.27 10.86 18.39
N GLU A 115 -23.57 10.01 17.40
CA GLU A 115 -23.96 8.61 17.61
C GLU A 115 -22.74 7.72 17.90
N PHE A 116 -21.55 8.13 17.45
CA PHE A 116 -20.31 7.39 17.63
C PHE A 116 -19.14 8.32 18.01
N PRO A 117 -19.17 8.92 19.23
CA PRO A 117 -18.30 10.03 19.61
C PRO A 117 -16.88 9.59 20.03
N LEU A 118 -16.19 8.85 19.17
CA LEU A 118 -14.83 8.36 19.44
C LEU A 118 -13.79 9.48 19.54
N ASP A 119 -13.97 10.56 18.78
CA ASP A 119 -13.16 11.78 18.86
C ASP A 119 -13.20 12.38 20.27
N LYS A 120 -14.36 12.32 20.93
CA LYS A 120 -14.55 12.77 22.33
C LYS A 120 -14.00 11.79 23.37
N ALA A 121 -13.67 10.56 22.97
CA ALA A 121 -13.04 9.56 23.82
C ALA A 121 -11.50 9.68 23.85
N GLY A 122 -10.94 10.74 23.26
CA GLY A 122 -9.48 10.93 23.17
C GLY A 122 -8.81 10.07 22.10
N LEU A 123 -9.60 9.43 21.23
CA LEU A 123 -9.09 8.69 20.08
C LEU A 123 -8.87 9.66 18.91
N ASN A 124 -7.81 9.41 18.12
CA ASN A 124 -7.51 10.20 16.93
C ASN A 124 -8.44 9.81 15.76
N VAL A 125 -9.70 10.22 15.88
CA VAL A 125 -10.76 10.01 14.90
C VAL A 125 -11.16 11.35 14.30
N VAL A 126 -11.17 11.44 12.97
CA VAL A 126 -11.53 12.65 12.24
C VAL A 126 -12.79 12.37 11.43
N PHE A 127 -13.89 13.02 11.79
CA PHE A 127 -15.08 13.08 10.95
C PHE A 127 -14.91 14.20 9.91
N THR A 128 -15.13 13.90 8.64
CA THR A 128 -14.94 14.84 7.53
C THR A 128 -16.01 14.65 6.46
N ASN A 129 -16.20 15.65 5.62
CA ASN A 129 -16.98 15.53 4.38
C ASN A 129 -16.09 15.30 3.14
N ASN A 130 -14.77 15.25 3.33
CA ASN A 130 -13.79 15.04 2.26
C ASN A 130 -12.59 14.25 2.77
N LEU A 131 -12.49 12.97 2.38
CA LEU A 131 -11.39 12.07 2.75
C LEU A 131 -10.11 12.31 1.93
N LYS A 132 -10.26 12.89 0.74
CA LYS A 132 -9.21 12.94 -0.29
C LYS A 132 -7.88 13.50 0.22
N PRO A 133 -7.81 14.61 0.97
CA PRO A 133 -6.53 15.17 1.42
C PRO A 133 -5.79 14.23 2.38
N TYR A 134 -6.50 13.60 3.32
CA TYR A 134 -5.93 12.65 4.28
C TYR A 134 -5.40 11.40 3.58
N ARG A 135 -6.17 10.89 2.61
CA ARG A 135 -5.80 9.74 1.80
C ARG A 135 -4.57 10.02 0.95
N ASP A 136 -4.59 11.10 0.18
CA ASP A 136 -3.48 11.41 -0.73
C ASP A 136 -2.19 11.66 0.05
N ARG A 137 -2.26 12.30 1.23
CA ARG A 137 -1.13 12.45 2.16
C ARG A 137 -0.58 11.09 2.62
N LYS A 138 -1.44 10.22 3.16
CA LYS A 138 -1.02 8.89 3.66
C LYS A 138 -0.47 8.01 2.53
N VAL A 139 -1.19 7.91 1.42
CA VAL A 139 -0.83 7.04 0.30
C VAL A 139 0.52 7.43 -0.27
N LYS A 140 0.79 8.73 -0.41
CA LYS A 140 2.07 9.20 -0.93
C LYS A 140 3.19 9.09 0.11
N LEU A 141 3.05 9.70 1.28
CA LEU A 141 4.16 9.85 2.24
C LEU A 141 4.47 8.59 3.04
N LEU A 142 3.45 7.83 3.45
CA LEU A 142 3.65 6.59 4.21
C LEU A 142 3.78 5.40 3.26
N ASN A 143 2.73 5.12 2.47
CA ASN A 143 2.69 3.92 1.65
C ASN A 143 3.65 4.01 0.45
N GLY A 144 3.80 5.18 -0.15
CA GLY A 144 4.76 5.43 -1.23
C GLY A 144 6.20 5.26 -0.76
N ALA A 145 6.56 5.79 0.41
CA ALA A 145 7.90 5.61 0.97
C ALA A 145 8.23 4.13 1.25
N HIS A 146 7.30 3.37 1.85
CA HIS A 146 7.46 1.93 2.00
C HIS A 146 7.67 1.24 0.65
N THR A 147 6.75 1.44 -0.29
CA THR A 147 6.80 0.78 -1.60
C THR A 147 8.07 1.12 -2.37
N SER A 148 8.59 2.34 -2.26
CA SER A 148 9.82 2.77 -2.92
C SER A 148 11.10 2.21 -2.29
N MET A 149 11.08 1.77 -1.03
CA MET A 149 12.25 1.28 -0.27
C MET A 149 12.34 -0.25 -0.22
N VAL A 150 11.23 -0.91 0.06
CA VAL A 150 11.19 -2.29 0.58
C VAL A 150 11.96 -3.28 -0.30
N LEU A 151 11.78 -3.23 -1.61
CA LEU A 151 12.39 -4.21 -2.52
C LEU A 151 13.89 -4.00 -2.66
N ALA A 152 14.33 -2.74 -2.75
CA ALA A 152 15.75 -2.40 -2.78
C ALA A 152 16.43 -2.77 -1.45
N ALA A 153 15.80 -2.43 -0.32
CA ALA A 153 16.34 -2.73 1.00
C ALA A 153 16.40 -4.24 1.27
N TYR A 154 15.39 -5.00 0.84
CA TYR A 154 15.41 -6.45 0.94
C TYR A 154 16.58 -7.03 0.13
N LEU A 155 16.73 -6.64 -1.15
CA LEU A 155 17.85 -7.09 -1.99
C LEU A 155 19.22 -6.63 -1.46
N ALA A 156 19.27 -5.52 -0.71
CA ALA A 156 20.46 -5.04 -0.01
C ALA A 156 20.81 -5.83 1.27
N GLY A 157 19.95 -6.76 1.70
CA GLY A 157 20.19 -7.66 2.82
C GLY A 157 19.44 -7.32 4.11
N LYS A 158 18.47 -6.40 4.07
CA LYS A 158 17.63 -6.08 5.23
C LYS A 158 16.39 -6.98 5.27
N ASN A 159 15.82 -7.19 6.45
CA ASN A 159 14.64 -8.06 6.65
C ASN A 159 13.46 -7.28 7.24
N ILE A 160 13.72 -6.25 8.04
CA ILE A 160 12.67 -5.43 8.65
C ILE A 160 12.90 -3.93 8.41
N VAL A 161 11.83 -3.14 8.47
CA VAL A 161 11.88 -1.67 8.26
C VAL A 161 12.88 -0.98 9.19
N LEU A 162 12.96 -1.40 10.46
CA LEU A 162 13.88 -0.80 11.43
C LEU A 162 15.35 -0.90 11.01
N GLU A 163 15.77 -2.06 10.46
CA GLU A 163 17.14 -2.25 9.95
C GLU A 163 17.44 -1.29 8.79
N CYS A 164 16.44 -1.02 7.94
CA CYS A 164 16.55 -0.07 6.84
C CYS A 164 16.74 1.36 7.35
N MET A 165 16.02 1.74 8.41
CA MET A 165 16.10 3.08 8.99
C MET A 165 17.40 3.33 9.79
N ASN A 166 18.01 2.26 10.30
CA ASN A 166 19.30 2.32 11.01
C ASN A 166 20.51 2.19 10.07
N ASP A 167 20.28 1.85 8.81
CA ASP A 167 21.33 1.79 7.79
C ASP A 167 21.62 3.18 7.21
N GLU A 168 22.90 3.56 7.14
CA GLU A 168 23.30 4.90 6.71
C GLU A 168 22.93 5.21 5.25
N VAL A 169 22.99 4.22 4.36
CA VAL A 169 22.72 4.40 2.94
C VAL A 169 21.22 4.32 2.68
N ILE A 170 20.55 3.29 3.19
CA ILE A 170 19.12 3.06 2.97
C ILE A 170 18.27 4.13 3.70
N GLY A 171 18.68 4.55 4.90
CA GLY A 171 18.05 5.65 5.62
C GLY A 171 18.14 6.98 4.86
N LYS A 172 19.29 7.29 4.26
CA LYS A 172 19.45 8.46 3.37
C LYS A 172 18.60 8.33 2.11
N TYR A 173 18.51 7.15 1.51
CA TYR A 173 17.66 6.89 0.36
C TYR A 173 16.20 7.19 0.66
N VAL A 174 15.68 6.72 1.81
CA VAL A 174 14.30 7.04 2.19
C VAL A 174 14.09 8.50 2.53
N ALA A 175 15.04 9.14 3.22
CA ALA A 175 14.95 10.57 3.48
C ALA A 175 14.91 11.39 2.18
N LYS A 176 15.78 11.07 1.20
CA LYS A 176 15.83 11.71 -0.12
C LYS A 176 14.54 11.48 -0.89
N CYS A 177 14.11 10.23 -1.03
CA CYS A 177 12.88 9.85 -1.70
C CYS A 177 11.66 10.56 -1.09
N MET A 178 11.54 10.55 0.23
CA MET A 178 10.39 11.15 0.92
C MET A 178 10.38 12.67 0.83
N ASN A 179 11.50 13.34 1.12
CA ASN A 179 11.56 14.80 1.24
C ASN A 179 11.72 15.50 -0.11
N GLU A 180 12.53 14.95 -1.02
CA GLU A 180 12.85 15.59 -2.29
C GLU A 180 11.88 15.19 -3.39
N GLU A 181 11.40 13.94 -3.40
CA GLU A 181 10.62 13.43 -4.54
C GLU A 181 9.13 13.25 -4.23
N ILE A 182 8.77 12.76 -3.04
CA ILE A 182 7.36 12.51 -2.69
C ILE A 182 6.71 13.77 -2.11
N ALA A 183 7.30 14.40 -1.08
CA ALA A 183 6.70 15.53 -0.37
C ALA A 183 6.28 16.70 -1.29
N PRO A 184 7.06 17.12 -2.31
CA PRO A 184 6.65 18.20 -3.22
C PRO A 184 5.43 17.87 -4.09
N THR A 185 5.04 16.59 -4.17
CA THR A 185 3.89 16.11 -4.95
C THR A 185 2.59 16.12 -4.15
N VAL A 186 2.65 16.38 -2.84
CA VAL A 186 1.48 16.39 -1.96
C VAL A 186 0.86 17.79 -1.97
N ALA A 187 -0.43 17.88 -2.32
CA ALA A 187 -1.17 19.13 -2.40
C ALA A 187 -1.70 19.57 -1.01
N LEU A 188 -0.78 19.80 -0.06
CA LEU A 188 -1.06 20.29 1.29
C LEU A 188 -0.04 21.36 1.69
N PRO A 189 -0.32 22.18 2.73
CA PRO A 189 0.65 23.11 3.28
C PRO A 189 1.97 22.43 3.63
N ALA A 190 3.10 23.07 3.31
CA ALA A 190 4.41 22.47 3.44
C ALA A 190 4.74 22.01 4.86
N ASP A 191 4.27 22.74 5.88
CA ASP A 191 4.51 22.39 7.28
C ASP A 191 3.72 21.15 7.71
N GLU A 192 2.50 20.96 7.19
CA GLU A 192 1.73 19.72 7.40
C GLU A 192 2.39 18.51 6.74
N VAL A 193 2.91 18.69 5.52
CA VAL A 193 3.64 17.65 4.80
C VAL A 193 4.90 17.25 5.56
N LYS A 194 5.68 18.23 6.03
CA LYS A 194 6.90 18.00 6.83
C LYS A 194 6.60 17.31 8.15
N ALA A 195 5.58 17.78 8.89
CA ALA A 195 5.18 17.17 10.15
C ALA A 195 4.74 15.71 9.95
N PHE A 196 3.96 15.44 8.90
CA PHE A 196 3.56 14.07 8.59
C PHE A 196 4.74 13.20 8.16
N ALA A 197 5.63 13.69 7.28
CA ALA A 197 6.84 12.97 6.88
C ALA A 197 7.74 12.63 8.09
N ALA A 198 7.93 13.57 9.02
CA ALA A 198 8.65 13.34 10.26
C ALA A 198 7.99 12.25 11.11
N SER A 199 6.66 12.28 11.25
CA SER A 199 5.92 11.23 11.96
C SER A 199 6.05 9.86 11.31
N VAL A 200 6.13 9.78 9.98
CA VAL A 200 6.36 8.53 9.25
C VAL A 200 7.76 7.97 9.55
N VAL A 201 8.78 8.82 9.53
CA VAL A 201 10.16 8.42 9.86
C VAL A 201 10.26 7.93 11.31
N GLU A 202 9.60 8.59 12.25
CA GLU A 202 9.53 8.15 13.64
C GLU A 202 8.89 6.76 13.75
N ARG A 203 7.75 6.54 13.08
CA ARG A 203 7.06 5.24 13.06
C ARG A 203 7.93 4.13 12.46
N PHE A 204 8.68 4.42 11.39
CA PHE A 204 9.60 3.44 10.79
C PHE A 204 10.78 3.08 11.70
N LYS A 205 11.13 3.97 12.65
CA LYS A 205 12.18 3.76 13.64
C LYS A 205 11.69 3.11 14.94
N ASN A 206 10.43 2.70 15.01
CA ASN A 206 9.87 2.08 16.20
C ASN A 206 10.55 0.71 16.49
N PRO A 207 11.30 0.57 17.60
CA PRO A 207 12.05 -0.65 17.89
C PRO A 207 11.17 -1.83 18.32
N PHE A 208 9.91 -1.57 18.68
CA PHE A 208 8.97 -2.58 19.16
C PHE A 208 8.13 -3.21 18.04
N ILE A 209 8.34 -2.79 16.79
CA ILE A 209 7.57 -3.26 15.63
C ILE A 209 8.51 -3.97 14.65
N LYS A 210 8.39 -5.29 14.56
CA LYS A 210 9.06 -6.10 13.53
C LYS A 210 8.26 -6.10 12.24
N HIS A 211 8.37 -5.02 11.47
CA HIS A 211 7.67 -4.91 10.20
C HIS A 211 8.50 -5.56 9.07
N GLU A 212 8.20 -6.83 8.79
CA GLU A 212 8.90 -7.65 7.79
C GLU A 212 8.75 -7.09 6.37
N LEU A 213 9.87 -6.92 5.68
CA LEU A 213 9.92 -6.41 4.30
C LEU A 213 9.18 -7.32 3.32
N LEU A 214 9.27 -8.64 3.50
CA LEU A 214 8.55 -9.61 2.66
C LEU A 214 7.02 -9.54 2.87
N SER A 215 6.55 -9.21 4.07
CA SER A 215 5.13 -8.94 4.29
C SER A 215 4.68 -7.68 3.55
N ILE A 216 5.54 -6.66 3.49
CA ILE A 216 5.25 -5.42 2.76
C ILE A 216 5.35 -5.62 1.24
N SER A 217 6.20 -6.52 0.75
CA SER A 217 6.43 -6.76 -0.70
C SER A 217 5.29 -7.49 -1.41
N LEU A 218 4.34 -8.09 -0.69
CA LEU A 218 3.16 -8.75 -1.27
C LEU A 218 2.43 -7.81 -2.25
N ASN A 219 2.14 -8.25 -3.46
CA ASN A 219 1.42 -7.49 -4.50
C ASN A 219 2.12 -6.16 -4.88
N SER A 220 3.46 -6.18 -5.04
CA SER A 220 4.23 -4.95 -5.26
C SER A 220 3.91 -4.25 -6.57
N VAL A 221 3.50 -4.93 -7.63
CA VAL A 221 3.16 -4.28 -8.92
C VAL A 221 1.96 -3.35 -8.76
N SER A 222 0.85 -3.86 -8.19
CA SER A 222 -0.34 -3.05 -7.95
C SER A 222 -0.09 -1.94 -6.92
N LYS A 223 0.72 -2.22 -5.90
CA LYS A 223 1.15 -1.21 -4.90
C LYS A 223 1.97 -0.09 -5.55
N TRP A 224 2.93 -0.40 -6.41
CA TRP A 224 3.75 0.61 -7.09
C TRP A 224 2.90 1.51 -7.98
N LYS A 225 1.98 0.93 -8.77
CA LYS A 225 1.00 1.68 -9.56
C LYS A 225 0.17 2.64 -8.70
N ALA A 226 -0.36 2.18 -7.58
CA ALA A 226 -1.26 2.99 -6.76
C ALA A 226 -0.54 4.03 -5.88
N ARG A 227 0.68 3.74 -5.44
CA ARG A 227 1.38 4.49 -4.36
C ARG A 227 2.57 5.32 -4.85
N VAL A 228 3.21 4.91 -5.95
CA VAL A 228 4.46 5.53 -6.44
C VAL A 228 4.25 6.25 -7.77
N LEU A 229 3.60 5.62 -8.75
CA LEU A 229 3.38 6.19 -10.07
C LEU A 229 2.75 7.61 -10.04
N PRO A 230 1.73 7.91 -9.21
CA PRO A 230 1.17 9.26 -9.14
C PRO A 230 2.19 10.32 -8.67
N SER A 231 3.13 9.94 -7.80
CA SER A 231 4.21 10.84 -7.36
C SER A 231 5.25 11.03 -8.46
N VAL A 232 5.53 10.00 -9.26
CA VAL A 232 6.42 10.11 -10.44
C VAL A 232 5.89 11.14 -11.43
N GLU A 233 4.60 11.04 -11.77
CA GLU A 233 3.95 11.90 -12.75
C GLU A 233 3.86 13.35 -12.26
N GLU A 234 3.44 13.54 -11.01
CA GLU A 234 3.34 14.86 -10.39
C GLU A 234 4.72 15.52 -10.24
N TYR A 235 5.76 14.74 -9.88
CA TYR A 235 7.13 15.25 -9.80
C TYR A 235 7.61 15.69 -11.19
N LEU A 236 7.41 14.86 -12.21
CA LEU A 236 7.77 15.19 -13.58
C LEU A 236 7.04 16.44 -14.08
N GLN A 237 5.74 16.57 -13.79
CA GLN A 237 4.95 17.76 -14.14
C GLN A 237 5.50 19.03 -13.47
N LYS A 238 5.90 18.94 -12.20
CA LYS A 238 6.38 20.10 -11.41
C LYS A 238 7.83 20.47 -11.65
N LYS A 239 8.68 19.49 -11.96
CA LYS A 239 10.14 19.66 -12.02
C LYS A 239 10.70 19.55 -13.44
N GLY A 240 9.96 18.97 -14.38
CA GLY A 240 10.40 18.76 -15.76
C GLY A 240 11.45 17.66 -15.92
N GLU A 241 11.74 16.91 -14.86
CA GLU A 241 12.71 15.80 -14.85
C GLU A 241 12.17 14.61 -14.07
N LEU A 242 12.77 13.43 -14.27
CA LEU A 242 12.36 12.21 -13.59
C LEU A 242 12.90 12.16 -12.14
N PRO A 243 12.08 11.73 -11.17
CA PRO A 243 12.53 11.50 -9.79
C PRO A 243 13.46 10.28 -9.73
N LYS A 244 14.71 10.48 -9.29
CA LYS A 244 15.77 9.48 -9.32
C LYS A 244 15.45 8.28 -8.43
N CYS A 245 15.03 8.49 -7.18
CA CYS A 245 14.71 7.42 -6.24
C CYS A 245 13.44 6.66 -6.66
N LEU A 246 12.37 7.37 -7.04
CA LEU A 246 11.12 6.70 -7.45
C LEU A 246 11.31 5.90 -8.74
N THR A 247 12.07 6.39 -9.73
CA THR A 247 12.40 5.63 -10.94
C THR A 247 13.30 4.44 -10.63
N PHE A 248 14.30 4.60 -9.75
CA PHE A 248 15.13 3.49 -9.26
C PHE A 248 14.30 2.41 -8.56
N SER A 249 13.27 2.79 -7.78
CA SER A 249 12.44 1.82 -7.08
C SER A 249 11.70 0.84 -8.02
N LEU A 250 11.37 1.27 -9.24
CA LEU A 250 10.81 0.37 -10.25
C LEU A 250 11.86 -0.61 -10.79
N ALA A 251 13.11 -0.17 -10.98
CA ALA A 251 14.20 -1.08 -11.34
C ALA A 251 14.49 -2.10 -10.23
N ALA A 252 14.42 -1.69 -8.96
CA ALA A 252 14.51 -2.59 -7.82
C ALA A 252 13.34 -3.58 -7.76
N LEU A 253 12.14 -3.16 -8.14
CA LEU A 253 10.99 -4.06 -8.30
C LEU A 253 11.28 -5.13 -9.35
N ILE A 254 11.77 -4.74 -10.53
CA ILE A 254 12.12 -5.69 -11.58
C ILE A 254 13.16 -6.69 -11.06
N ALA A 255 14.26 -6.21 -10.47
CA ALA A 255 15.31 -7.06 -9.92
C ALA A 255 14.80 -8.04 -8.84
N PHE A 256 13.86 -7.62 -7.99
CA PHE A 256 13.26 -8.49 -6.97
C PHE A 256 12.38 -9.58 -7.59
N TYR A 257 11.70 -9.28 -8.70
CA TYR A 257 10.83 -10.22 -9.41
C TYR A 257 11.56 -11.10 -10.44
N MET A 258 12.87 -10.93 -10.62
CA MET A 258 13.67 -11.71 -11.59
C MET A 258 13.86 -13.18 -11.15
N SER A 259 12.81 -13.98 -11.33
CA SER A 259 12.86 -15.43 -11.18
C SER A 259 11.95 -16.13 -12.19
N ASP A 260 12.42 -17.27 -12.71
CA ASP A 260 11.70 -18.24 -13.53
C ASP A 260 11.31 -19.50 -12.73
N LYS A 261 11.64 -19.56 -11.44
CA LYS A 261 11.33 -20.69 -10.56
C LYS A 261 10.00 -20.46 -9.85
N LYS A 262 9.08 -21.42 -9.96
CA LYS A 262 7.79 -21.39 -9.27
C LYS A 262 7.70 -22.44 -8.17
N ASP A 263 7.04 -22.08 -7.07
CA ASP A 263 6.62 -22.97 -6.00
C ASP A 263 5.17 -22.63 -5.62
N GLY A 264 4.23 -23.45 -6.07
CA GLY A 264 2.80 -23.18 -5.93
C GLY A 264 2.39 -21.84 -6.54
N ALA A 265 1.84 -20.95 -5.71
CA ALA A 265 1.36 -19.62 -6.10
C ALA A 265 2.45 -18.52 -5.97
N ALA A 266 3.73 -18.89 -5.86
CA ALA A 266 4.84 -17.95 -5.68
C ALA A 266 5.91 -18.15 -6.75
N LEU A 267 6.65 -17.07 -7.08
CA LEU A 267 7.99 -17.20 -7.63
C LEU A 267 9.01 -17.30 -6.50
N ILE A 268 10.12 -18.00 -6.76
CA ILE A 268 11.22 -18.17 -5.81
C ILE A 268 12.40 -17.32 -6.28
N GLY A 269 12.56 -16.15 -5.67
CA GLY A 269 13.75 -15.31 -5.84
C GLY A 269 14.94 -15.85 -5.05
N ASP A 270 16.14 -15.36 -5.36
CA ASP A 270 17.36 -15.66 -4.61
C ASP A 270 18.05 -14.37 -4.18
N ARG A 271 18.42 -14.28 -2.90
CA ARG A 271 19.22 -13.20 -2.36
C ARG A 271 20.50 -13.80 -1.77
N ASN A 272 21.57 -13.81 -2.57
CA ASN A 272 22.88 -14.33 -2.17
C ASN A 272 22.81 -15.78 -1.64
N GLY A 273 22.10 -16.66 -2.35
CA GLY A 273 21.90 -18.06 -1.96
C GLY A 273 20.78 -18.30 -0.94
N GLN A 274 20.07 -17.25 -0.51
CA GLN A 274 18.90 -17.36 0.36
C GLN A 274 17.62 -17.23 -0.46
N PRO A 275 16.84 -18.31 -0.64
CA PRO A 275 15.61 -18.26 -1.41
C PRO A 275 14.52 -17.46 -0.68
N TYR A 276 13.67 -16.76 -1.43
CA TYR A 276 12.53 -16.04 -0.88
C TYR A 276 11.32 -16.11 -1.80
N LYS A 277 10.13 -15.98 -1.21
CA LYS A 277 8.86 -16.02 -1.95
C LYS A 277 8.49 -14.64 -2.46
N ILE A 278 8.23 -14.56 -3.76
CA ILE A 278 7.63 -13.41 -4.43
C ILE A 278 6.15 -13.74 -4.61
N MET A 279 5.29 -12.91 -3.99
CA MET A 279 3.84 -13.12 -3.95
C MET A 279 3.15 -11.96 -4.66
N ASP A 280 2.42 -12.26 -5.72
CA ASP A 280 1.61 -11.31 -6.50
C ASP A 280 0.49 -12.07 -7.23
N ASP A 281 -0.34 -11.36 -7.98
CA ASP A 281 -1.35 -11.98 -8.85
C ASP A 281 -0.69 -12.90 -9.89
N ALA A 282 -1.36 -14.01 -10.23
CA ALA A 282 -0.81 -15.04 -11.10
C ALA A 282 -0.29 -14.49 -12.44
N TYR A 283 -1.03 -13.58 -13.08
CA TYR A 283 -0.62 -12.98 -14.36
C TYR A 283 0.66 -12.13 -14.25
N VAL A 284 0.92 -11.53 -13.07
CA VAL A 284 2.16 -10.80 -12.80
C VAL A 284 3.32 -11.79 -12.68
N LEU A 285 3.12 -12.85 -11.90
CA LEU A 285 4.14 -13.89 -11.69
C LEU A 285 4.47 -14.64 -12.99
N ASP A 286 3.46 -14.93 -13.81
CA ASP A 286 3.63 -15.57 -15.12
C ASP A 286 4.46 -14.70 -16.06
N PHE A 287 4.16 -13.40 -16.12
CA PHE A 287 4.90 -12.43 -16.92
C PHE A 287 6.38 -12.37 -16.51
N PHE A 288 6.66 -12.23 -15.21
CA PHE A 288 8.06 -12.14 -14.74
C PHE A 288 8.81 -13.45 -14.93
N ALA A 289 8.16 -14.61 -14.77
CA ALA A 289 8.78 -15.90 -15.05
C ALA A 289 9.20 -16.03 -16.52
N GLU A 290 8.31 -15.68 -17.44
CA GLU A 290 8.58 -15.71 -18.89
C GLU A 290 9.74 -14.77 -19.25
N LYS A 291 9.66 -13.50 -18.83
CA LYS A 291 10.68 -12.50 -19.19
C LYS A 291 12.02 -12.76 -18.52
N THR A 292 12.03 -13.35 -17.32
CA THR A 292 13.28 -13.80 -16.69
C THR A 292 13.89 -14.99 -17.45
N ALA A 293 13.09 -15.93 -17.94
CA ALA A 293 13.60 -17.05 -18.74
C ALA A 293 14.18 -16.57 -20.10
N GLU A 294 13.53 -15.58 -20.74
CA GLU A 294 14.07 -14.91 -21.94
C GLU A 294 15.40 -14.21 -21.64
N PHE A 295 15.49 -13.51 -20.51
CA PHE A 295 16.72 -12.86 -20.06
C PHE A 295 17.86 -13.87 -19.82
N LYS A 296 17.59 -14.94 -19.06
CA LYS A 296 18.58 -16.00 -18.77
C LYS A 296 19.05 -16.76 -20.00
N SER A 297 18.19 -16.91 -21.01
CA SER A 297 18.54 -17.54 -22.29
C SER A 297 19.28 -16.61 -23.26
N GLY A 298 19.49 -15.33 -22.89
CA GLY A 298 20.13 -14.33 -23.73
C GLY A 298 19.26 -13.77 -24.85
N LYS A 299 17.95 -14.10 -24.86
CA LYS A 299 16.98 -13.53 -25.81
C LYS A 299 16.60 -12.09 -25.46
N LEU A 300 16.80 -11.71 -24.20
CA LEU A 300 16.46 -10.41 -23.65
C LEU A 300 17.65 -9.89 -22.84
N ASP A 301 17.98 -8.61 -22.97
CA ASP A 301 18.93 -7.93 -22.11
C ASP A 301 18.20 -7.11 -21.03
N ALA A 302 18.95 -6.38 -20.19
CA ALA A 302 18.36 -5.57 -19.13
C ALA A 302 17.44 -4.47 -19.71
N ALA A 303 17.80 -3.89 -20.85
CA ALA A 303 16.98 -2.87 -21.52
C ALA A 303 15.67 -3.46 -22.05
N GLY A 304 15.71 -4.62 -22.69
CA GLY A 304 14.52 -5.33 -23.17
C GLY A 304 13.60 -5.75 -22.03
N LEU A 305 14.15 -6.23 -20.90
CA LEU A 305 13.37 -6.57 -19.71
C LEU A 305 12.70 -5.34 -19.10
N ALA A 306 13.45 -4.25 -18.93
CA ALA A 306 12.92 -2.99 -18.46
C ALA A 306 11.79 -2.49 -19.38
N LYS A 307 12.01 -2.49 -20.69
CA LYS A 307 11.01 -2.11 -21.70
C LYS A 307 9.72 -2.93 -21.56
N ALA A 308 9.83 -4.25 -21.54
CA ALA A 308 8.68 -5.14 -21.43
C ALA A 308 7.84 -4.84 -20.17
N VAL A 309 8.51 -4.55 -19.05
CA VAL A 309 7.83 -4.19 -17.80
C VAL A 309 7.16 -2.82 -17.92
N VAL A 310 7.89 -1.77 -18.31
CA VAL A 310 7.36 -0.39 -18.33
C VAL A 310 6.26 -0.20 -19.38
N SER A 311 6.27 -0.95 -20.48
CA SER A 311 5.23 -0.89 -21.51
C SER A 311 4.00 -1.75 -21.21
N ASN A 312 3.98 -2.48 -20.09
CA ASN A 312 2.87 -3.35 -19.74
C ASN A 312 1.64 -2.54 -19.26
N VAL A 313 0.69 -2.31 -20.17
CA VAL A 313 -0.54 -1.56 -19.89
C VAL A 313 -1.41 -2.24 -18.83
N GLN A 314 -1.39 -3.57 -18.72
CA GLN A 314 -2.16 -4.26 -17.67
C GLN A 314 -1.64 -3.91 -16.27
N PHE A 315 -0.32 -3.77 -16.12
CA PHE A 315 0.28 -3.34 -14.85
C PHE A 315 -0.08 -1.89 -14.55
N TRP A 316 0.22 -0.97 -15.47
CA TRP A 316 0.23 0.47 -15.14
C TRP A 316 -1.04 1.20 -15.53
N GLY A 317 -1.93 0.58 -16.30
CA GLY A 317 -3.09 1.24 -16.92
C GLY A 317 -2.73 2.11 -18.13
N LYS A 318 -1.44 2.21 -18.46
CA LYS A 318 -0.89 2.92 -19.62
C LYS A 318 0.52 2.41 -19.93
N ASP A 319 1.06 2.80 -21.08
CA ASP A 319 2.45 2.51 -21.45
C ASP A 319 3.38 3.58 -20.85
N LEU A 320 4.23 3.21 -19.89
CA LEU A 320 5.15 4.15 -19.25
C LEU A 320 6.37 4.47 -20.13
N SER A 321 6.65 3.71 -21.19
CA SER A 321 7.70 4.06 -22.16
C SER A 321 7.38 5.34 -22.93
N SER A 322 6.11 5.75 -22.97
CA SER A 322 5.67 7.03 -23.51
C SER A 322 6.18 8.24 -22.70
N ILE A 323 6.59 8.03 -21.44
CA ILE A 323 7.20 9.06 -20.61
C ILE A 323 8.67 9.22 -21.05
N LYS A 324 9.00 10.40 -21.58
CA LYS A 324 10.33 10.70 -22.12
C LYS A 324 11.44 10.34 -21.12
N GLY A 325 12.34 9.44 -21.53
CA GLY A 325 13.50 9.01 -20.75
C GLY A 325 13.22 7.99 -19.65
N PHE A 326 11.95 7.61 -19.39
CA PHE A 326 11.60 6.73 -18.29
C PHE A 326 12.11 5.29 -18.51
N GLU A 327 11.86 4.71 -19.68
CA GLU A 327 12.38 3.38 -20.05
C GLU A 327 13.91 3.32 -19.91
N ALA A 328 14.61 4.30 -20.47
CA ALA A 328 16.08 4.37 -20.42
C ALA A 328 16.60 4.47 -18.99
N ALA A 329 15.98 5.29 -18.14
CA ALA A 329 16.38 5.42 -16.74
C ALA A 329 16.13 4.13 -15.93
N VAL A 330 15.00 3.45 -16.15
CA VAL A 330 14.73 2.15 -15.52
C VAL A 330 15.70 1.09 -16.00
N ALA A 331 15.97 1.01 -17.31
CA ALA A 331 16.93 0.09 -17.90
C ALA A 331 18.35 0.28 -17.34
N GLN A 332 18.82 1.54 -17.27
CA GLN A 332 20.14 1.86 -16.72
C GLN A 332 20.27 1.49 -15.24
N ASN A 333 19.24 1.76 -14.45
CA ASN A 333 19.21 1.37 -13.03
C ASN A 333 19.19 -0.16 -12.86
N LEU A 334 18.40 -0.86 -13.68
CA LEU A 334 18.33 -2.32 -13.65
C LEU A 334 19.68 -2.94 -14.02
N ASP A 335 20.30 -2.49 -15.11
CA ASP A 335 21.63 -2.92 -15.53
C ASP A 335 22.69 -2.66 -14.43
N SER A 336 22.62 -1.49 -13.77
CA SER A 336 23.51 -1.18 -12.65
C SER A 336 23.29 -2.11 -11.46
N ILE A 337 22.04 -2.47 -11.14
CA ILE A 337 21.73 -3.41 -10.05
C ILE A 337 22.31 -4.79 -10.37
N LEU A 338 22.16 -5.25 -11.62
CA LEU A 338 22.63 -6.56 -12.06
C LEU A 338 24.15 -6.66 -12.16
N SER A 339 24.83 -5.58 -12.57
CA SER A 339 26.28 -5.56 -12.77
C SER A 339 27.08 -5.22 -11.51
N LYS A 340 26.59 -4.29 -10.67
CA LYS A 340 27.31 -3.79 -9.48
C LYS A 340 26.75 -4.30 -8.16
N GLY A 341 25.52 -4.83 -8.17
CA GLY A 341 24.78 -5.22 -6.97
C GLY A 341 24.02 -4.07 -6.31
N MET A 342 22.93 -4.43 -5.61
CA MET A 342 21.97 -3.48 -5.04
C MET A 342 22.60 -2.44 -4.10
N ASN A 343 23.51 -2.86 -3.21
CA ASN A 343 24.17 -1.98 -2.25
C ASN A 343 24.99 -0.86 -2.92
N ALA A 344 25.73 -1.19 -3.99
CA ALA A 344 26.53 -0.21 -4.71
C ALA A 344 25.65 0.84 -5.41
N VAL A 345 24.55 0.41 -6.03
CA VAL A 345 23.63 1.32 -6.70
C VAL A 345 22.89 2.22 -5.71
N LEU A 346 22.44 1.67 -4.58
CA LEU A 346 21.85 2.48 -3.50
C LEU A 346 22.81 3.58 -3.03
N ALA A 347 24.10 3.24 -2.86
CA ALA A 347 25.12 4.23 -2.49
C ALA A 347 25.32 5.31 -3.55
N ASP A 348 25.19 4.97 -4.84
CA ASP A 348 25.27 5.95 -5.94
C ASP A 348 24.03 6.86 -6.02
N ILE A 349 22.83 6.35 -5.70
CA ILE A 349 21.59 7.14 -5.72
C ILE A 349 21.55 8.21 -4.62
N VAL A 350 22.16 7.93 -3.47
CA VAL A 350 22.15 8.85 -2.30
C VAL A 350 23.30 9.85 -2.28
N LYS A 351 24.28 9.71 -3.18
CA LYS A 351 25.22 10.79 -3.50
C LYS A 351 24.48 11.93 -4.22
#